data_AF-A0A1S3SA49-F1
#
_entry.id   AF-A0A1S3SA49-F1
#
_cell.length_a   1.000
_cell.length_b   1.000
_cell.length_c   1.000
_cell.angle_alpha   90.00
_cell.angle_beta   90.00
_cell.angle_gamma   90.00
#
_symmetry.space_group_name_H-M   'P 1'
#
loop_
_entity.id
_entity.type
_entity.pdbx_description
1 polymer ?
#
loop_
_entity_poly.entity_id
_entity_poly.type
_entity_poly.pdbx_seq_one_letter_code
_entity_poly.pdbx_strand_id
1 'polypeptide(L)'
;MTKSYEFNWQKHLPGFMQEGASFDRFDEDPFLFEPNCLVKVDEFGFFITWKSDGKEGQVLECSLINSIRVGAVPRDPKILSLFEAAGKKEEELEGCVICVCSGTDLVNLSFMYMVADSPDTARKWTEGLRSVIHNFRANNVCPMTCLKKQ
;
A
#
# COMPACT_ATOMS: atom_id res chain seq x y z
N MET A 1 -27.06 -35.61 2.98
CA MET A 1 -26.27 -34.64 3.76
C MET A 1 -25.73 -33.58 2.81
N THR A 2 -26.30 -32.38 2.85
CA THR A 2 -25.78 -31.23 2.11
C THR A 2 -24.50 -30.78 2.80
N LYS A 3 -23.37 -30.74 2.08
CA LYS A 3 -22.12 -30.18 2.64
C LYS A 3 -22.42 -28.77 3.16
N SER A 4 -22.08 -28.50 4.42
CA SER A 4 -22.12 -27.15 4.98
C SER A 4 -21.22 -26.26 4.12
N TYR A 5 -21.79 -25.18 3.58
CA TYR A 5 -21.02 -24.20 2.84
C TYR A 5 -20.14 -23.41 3.82
N GLU A 6 -18.82 -23.56 3.70
CA GLU A 6 -17.87 -22.75 4.44
C GLU A 6 -17.63 -21.45 3.66
N PHE A 7 -18.03 -20.33 4.25
CA PHE A 7 -17.80 -19.01 3.67
C PHE A 7 -16.30 -18.68 3.68
N ASN A 8 -15.63 -18.93 2.55
CA ASN A 8 -14.23 -18.56 2.38
C ASN A 8 -14.11 -17.08 1.99
N TRP A 9 -13.89 -16.25 3.01
CA TRP A 9 -13.61 -14.83 2.89
C TRP A 9 -12.14 -14.51 2.70
N GLN A 10 -11.24 -15.45 2.97
CA GLN A 10 -9.81 -15.24 2.86
C GLN A 10 -9.42 -15.25 1.39
N LYS A 11 -8.78 -14.18 0.94
CA LYS A 11 -8.02 -14.20 -0.30
C LYS A 11 -6.60 -14.61 0.02
N HIS A 12 -6.02 -15.43 -0.83
CA HIS A 12 -4.60 -15.75 -0.74
C HIS A 12 -3.78 -14.46 -0.84
N LEU A 13 -3.11 -14.09 0.25
CA LEU A 13 -2.16 -12.99 0.28
C LEU A 13 -0.79 -13.52 -0.16
N PRO A 14 -0.16 -12.95 -1.19
CA PRO A 14 1.18 -13.36 -1.59
C PRO A 14 2.20 -13.17 -0.44
N GLY A 15 3.02 -14.19 -0.18
CA GLY A 15 3.97 -14.18 0.96
C GLY A 15 4.93 -13.00 0.97
N PHE A 16 5.36 -12.51 -0.20
CA PHE A 16 6.23 -11.35 -0.32
C PHE A 16 5.64 -10.06 0.29
N MET A 17 4.31 -9.96 0.38
CA MET A 17 3.65 -8.80 0.99
C MET A 17 3.69 -8.86 2.52
N GLN A 18 3.77 -10.07 3.10
CA GLN A 18 3.94 -10.28 4.54
C GLN A 18 5.41 -10.13 4.96
N GLU A 19 6.33 -10.64 4.15
CA GLU A 19 7.78 -10.41 4.30
C GLU A 19 8.09 -8.91 4.30
N GLY A 20 7.39 -8.17 3.43
CA GLY A 20 7.51 -6.73 3.27
C GLY A 20 8.63 -6.33 2.32
N ALA A 21 8.60 -5.06 1.92
CA ALA A 21 9.67 -4.46 1.14
C ALA A 21 9.87 -2.99 1.57
N SER A 22 11.06 -2.47 1.31
CA SER A 22 11.39 -1.08 1.59
C SER A 22 10.92 -0.19 0.45
N PHE A 23 10.28 0.92 0.79
CA PHE A 23 9.83 1.94 -0.13
C PHE A 23 10.20 3.32 0.41
N ASP A 24 10.46 4.26 -0.49
CA ASP A 24 10.47 5.67 -0.11
C ASP A 24 9.07 6.23 -0.26
N ARG A 25 8.55 6.85 0.79
CA ARG A 25 7.26 7.50 0.75
C ARG A 25 7.41 8.99 0.51
N PHE A 26 6.47 9.56 -0.23
CA PHE A 26 6.34 11.01 -0.31
C PHE A 26 4.88 11.44 -0.36
N ASP A 27 4.62 12.65 0.12
CA ASP A 27 3.33 13.33 0.00
C ASP A 27 3.56 14.71 -0.61
N GLU A 28 2.72 15.11 -1.57
CA GLU A 28 2.86 16.40 -2.28
C GLU A 28 2.38 17.60 -1.43
N ASP A 29 1.54 17.35 -0.42
CA ASP A 29 1.06 18.36 0.53
C ASP A 29 1.03 17.72 1.92
N PRO A 30 1.89 18.12 2.89
CA PRO A 30 2.70 19.33 2.96
C PRO A 30 4.17 19.18 2.48
N PHE A 31 4.46 18.38 1.44
CA PHE A 31 5.82 18.01 1.01
C PHE A 31 6.58 17.17 2.06
N LEU A 32 6.09 15.96 2.30
CA LEU A 32 6.74 14.99 3.18
C LEU A 32 7.56 14.01 2.37
N PHE A 33 8.73 13.63 2.87
CA PHE A 33 9.53 12.53 2.35
C PHE A 33 9.97 11.62 3.50
N GLU A 34 9.77 10.32 3.35
CA GLU A 34 10.11 9.30 4.33
C GLU A 34 10.89 8.18 3.64
N PRO A 35 12.23 8.20 3.73
CA PRO A 35 13.04 7.18 3.09
C PRO A 35 12.95 5.84 3.82
N ASN A 36 13.18 4.75 3.08
CA ASN A 36 13.36 3.40 3.62
C ASN A 36 12.23 2.92 4.56
N CYS A 37 10.98 3.24 4.22
CA CYS A 37 9.82 2.73 4.93
C CYS A 37 9.63 1.23 4.66
N LEU A 38 9.68 0.40 5.69
CA LEU A 38 9.36 -1.02 5.57
C LEU A 38 7.84 -1.17 5.48
N VAL A 39 7.32 -1.48 4.29
CA VAL A 39 5.89 -1.68 4.03
C VAL A 39 5.56 -3.17 4.11
N LYS A 40 4.48 -3.51 4.81
CA LYS A 40 3.97 -4.88 5.01
C LYS A 40 2.45 -4.92 4.94
N VAL A 41 1.92 -6.07 4.61
CA VAL A 41 0.49 -6.39 4.69
C VAL A 41 0.30 -7.48 5.74
N ASP A 42 -0.71 -7.34 6.61
CA ASP A 42 -1.03 -8.35 7.62
C ASP A 42 -1.47 -9.68 6.98
N GLU A 43 -1.42 -10.77 7.74
CA GLU A 43 -1.74 -12.14 7.28
C GLU A 43 -3.08 -12.23 6.53
N PHE A 44 -4.07 -11.41 6.91
CA PHE A 44 -5.42 -11.45 6.36
C PHE A 44 -5.70 -10.37 5.30
N GLY A 45 -4.74 -9.49 5.00
CA GLY A 45 -4.89 -8.44 4.00
C GLY A 45 -5.86 -7.33 4.39
N PHE A 46 -6.07 -7.12 5.69
CA PHE A 46 -6.88 -6.03 6.24
C PHE A 46 -6.15 -4.69 6.29
N PHE A 47 -4.85 -4.70 6.49
CA PHE A 47 -4.04 -3.53 6.82
C PHE A 47 -2.74 -3.53 6.01
N ILE A 48 -2.45 -2.39 5.40
CA ILE A 48 -1.11 -2.05 4.93
C ILE A 48 -0.45 -1.26 6.06
N THR A 49 0.68 -1.73 6.55
CA THR A 49 1.47 -1.05 7.58
C THR A 49 2.79 -0.58 7.00
N TRP A 50 3.28 0.57 7.44
CA TRP A 50 4.63 1.00 7.10
C TRP A 50 5.27 1.72 8.28
N LYS A 51 6.60 1.63 8.34
CA LYS A 51 7.40 2.26 9.38
C LYS A 51 8.73 2.72 8.80
N SER A 52 9.04 4.01 9.00
CA SER A 52 10.36 4.58 8.78
C SER A 52 11.19 4.53 10.06
N ASP A 53 12.51 4.59 9.93
CA ASP A 53 13.39 4.59 11.09
C ASP A 53 13.18 5.84 11.95
N GLY A 54 13.10 5.65 13.27
CA GLY A 54 12.84 6.72 14.23
C GLY A 54 11.41 7.29 14.27
N LYS A 55 10.47 6.80 13.44
CA LYS A 55 9.05 7.21 13.48
C LYS A 55 8.13 6.11 14.01
N GLU A 56 6.93 6.52 14.40
CA GLU A 56 5.85 5.59 14.75
C GLU A 56 5.34 4.88 13.49
N GLY A 57 4.95 3.61 13.66
CA GLY A 57 4.35 2.84 12.58
C GLY A 57 2.98 3.40 12.25
N GLN A 58 2.67 3.49 10.96
CA GLN A 58 1.38 3.93 10.45
C GLN A 58 0.68 2.77 9.74
N VAL A 59 -0.64 2.89 9.61
CA VAL A 59 -1.49 1.84 9.04
C VAL A 59 -2.58 2.43 8.14
N LEU A 60 -2.92 1.71 7.08
CA LEU A 60 -4.03 1.99 6.18
C LEU A 60 -4.91 0.74 6.08
N GLU A 61 -6.20 0.89 6.39
CA GLU A 61 -7.15 -0.20 6.21
C GLU A 61 -7.44 -0.41 4.72
N CYS A 62 -7.23 -1.64 4.23
CA CYS A 62 -7.43 -2.02 2.84
C CYS A 62 -8.88 -1.79 2.35
N SER A 63 -9.86 -1.81 3.26
CA SER A 63 -11.27 -1.54 2.94
C SER A 63 -11.53 -0.10 2.51
N LEU A 64 -10.66 0.83 2.91
CA LEU A 64 -10.72 2.25 2.53
C LEU A 64 -10.00 2.52 1.21
N ILE A 65 -9.34 1.52 0.62
CA ILE A 65 -8.59 1.69 -0.63
C ILE A 65 -9.54 1.56 -1.80
N ASN A 66 -9.67 2.66 -2.55
CA ASN A 66 -10.52 2.75 -3.72
C ASN A 66 -9.80 2.21 -4.98
N SER A 67 -8.51 2.51 -5.13
CA SER A 67 -7.73 2.03 -6.29
C SER A 67 -6.23 2.05 -6.04
N ILE A 68 -5.50 1.11 -6.64
CA ILE A 68 -4.03 1.14 -6.75
C ILE A 68 -3.63 1.48 -8.19
N ARG A 69 -2.81 2.50 -8.36
CA ARG A 69 -2.36 3.02 -9.65
C ARG A 69 -0.84 2.97 -9.74
N VAL A 70 -0.34 2.88 -10.97
CA VAL A 70 1.05 3.23 -11.25
C VAL A 70 1.14 4.74 -11.12
N GLY A 71 1.97 5.22 -10.19
CA GLY A 71 2.17 6.64 -9.96
C GLY A 71 3.03 7.26 -11.06
N ALA A 72 2.86 8.56 -11.25
CA ALA A 72 3.78 9.34 -12.07
C ALA A 72 5.01 9.72 -11.25
N VAL A 73 6.12 9.98 -11.93
CA VAL A 73 7.29 10.61 -11.32
C VAL A 73 6.88 11.99 -10.77
N PRO A 74 7.24 12.33 -9.52
CA PRO A 74 6.91 13.64 -8.94
C PRO A 74 7.53 14.74 -9.77
N ARG A 75 6.76 15.79 -10.07
CA ARG A 75 7.23 16.95 -10.86
C ARG A 75 7.63 18.13 -10.00
N ASP A 76 7.26 18.11 -8.72
CA ASP A 76 7.60 19.21 -7.83
C ASP A 76 9.11 19.19 -7.52
N PRO A 77 9.81 20.31 -7.77
CA PRO A 77 11.26 20.36 -7.59
C PRO A 77 11.69 20.11 -6.15
N LYS A 78 10.86 20.42 -5.13
CA LYS A 78 11.19 20.14 -3.73
C LYS A 78 11.26 18.64 -3.46
N ILE A 79 10.33 17.88 -4.03
CA ILE A 79 10.28 16.42 -3.88
C ILE A 79 11.45 15.79 -4.65
N LEU A 80 11.71 16.25 -5.87
CA LEU A 80 12.86 15.82 -6.66
C LEU A 80 14.18 16.05 -5.92
N SER A 81 14.38 17.23 -5.31
CA SER A 81 15.57 17.50 -4.51
C SER A 81 15.71 16.58 -3.28
N LEU A 82 14.59 16.12 -2.68
CA LEU A 82 14.64 15.15 -1.58
C LEU A 82 15.05 13.76 -2.07
N PHE A 83 14.59 13.33 -3.25
CA PHE A 83 15.05 12.09 -3.89
C PHE A 83 16.53 12.16 -4.29
N GLU A 84 16.98 13.29 -4.85
CA GLU A 84 18.39 13.51 -5.18
C GLU A 84 19.28 13.48 -3.93
N ALA A 85 18.83 14.08 -2.82
CA ALA A 85 19.53 14.02 -1.53
C ALA A 85 19.58 12.60 -0.95
N ALA A 86 18.58 11.76 -1.26
CA ALA A 86 18.57 10.34 -0.95
C ALA A 86 19.40 9.49 -1.95
N GLY A 87 19.99 10.12 -2.98
CA GLY A 87 20.85 9.48 -3.98
C GLY A 87 20.11 8.88 -5.17
N LYS A 88 18.82 9.17 -5.35
CA LYS A 88 18.00 8.68 -6.48
C LYS A 88 17.80 9.77 -7.51
N LYS A 89 18.04 9.44 -8.79
CA LYS A 89 17.75 10.37 -9.90
C LYS A 89 16.32 10.22 -10.39
N GLU A 90 15.80 11.27 -11.02
CA GLU A 90 14.46 11.29 -11.62
C GLU A 90 14.22 10.11 -12.58
N GLU A 91 15.23 9.78 -13.39
CA GLU A 91 15.22 8.67 -14.37
C GLU A 91 15.00 7.29 -13.70
N GLU A 92 15.47 7.12 -12.47
CA GLU A 92 15.35 5.86 -11.71
C GLU A 92 13.96 5.71 -11.05
N LEU A 93 13.20 6.80 -10.96
CA LEU A 93 11.83 6.78 -10.43
C LEU A 93 10.81 6.26 -11.45
N GLU A 94 11.18 6.22 -12.74
CA GLU A 94 10.27 5.84 -13.81
C GLU A 94 9.77 4.40 -13.64
N GLY A 95 8.46 4.23 -13.50
CA GLY A 95 7.83 2.93 -13.29
C GLY A 95 8.02 2.34 -11.89
N CYS A 96 8.69 3.05 -10.98
CA CYS A 96 8.91 2.64 -9.58
C CYS A 96 7.84 3.18 -8.62
N VAL A 97 7.07 4.19 -9.04
CA VAL A 97 6.07 4.85 -8.20
C VAL A 97 4.75 4.07 -8.19
N ILE A 98 4.24 3.80 -6.99
CA ILE A 98 2.91 3.25 -6.71
C ILE A 98 2.09 4.36 -6.05
N CYS A 99 0.86 4.56 -6.52
CA CYS A 99 -0.10 5.47 -5.92
C CYS A 99 -1.29 4.69 -5.34
N VAL A 100 -1.49 4.82 -4.04
CA VAL A 100 -2.61 4.23 -3.30
C VAL A 100 -3.65 5.32 -3.09
N CYS A 101 -4.81 5.19 -3.73
CA CYS A 101 -5.96 6.09 -3.53
C CYS A 101 -6.85 5.50 -2.45
N SER A 102 -7.01 6.21 -1.33
CA SER A 102 -7.89 5.81 -0.23
C SER A 102 -8.88 6.91 0.12
N GLY A 103 -10.00 6.54 0.73
CA GLY A 103 -11.02 7.50 1.15
C GLY A 103 -12.28 6.81 1.62
N THR A 104 -13.01 7.44 2.55
CA THR A 104 -14.30 6.96 3.04
C THR A 104 -15.43 7.12 2.01
N ASP A 105 -15.19 7.97 1.02
CA ASP A 105 -16.10 8.23 -0.10
C ASP A 105 -15.28 8.53 -1.37
N LEU A 106 -15.98 8.74 -2.50
CA LEU A 106 -15.36 8.96 -3.81
C LEU A 106 -14.98 10.43 -4.08
N VAL A 107 -15.21 11.34 -3.12
CA VAL A 107 -14.94 12.78 -3.22
C VAL A 107 -13.70 13.14 -2.41
N ASN A 108 -13.65 12.68 -1.16
CA ASN A 108 -12.57 12.94 -0.20
C ASN A 108 -11.50 11.84 -0.32
N LEU A 109 -10.70 11.94 -1.39
CA LEU A 109 -9.60 11.02 -1.65
C LEU A 109 -8.30 11.52 -1.03
N SER A 110 -7.60 10.61 -0.36
CA SER A 110 -6.20 10.74 0.04
C SER A 110 -5.34 9.89 -0.89
N PHE A 111 -4.20 10.45 -1.30
CA PHE A 111 -3.22 9.79 -2.14
C PHE A 111 -1.96 9.55 -1.32
N MET A 112 -1.50 8.31 -1.31
CA MET A 112 -0.21 7.93 -0.75
C MET A 112 0.68 7.46 -1.89
N TYR A 113 1.87 8.03 -2.00
CA TYR A 113 2.86 7.62 -2.99
C TYR A 113 4.00 6.84 -2.33
N MET A 114 4.32 5.69 -2.91
CA MET A 114 5.42 4.82 -2.50
C MET A 114 6.32 4.56 -3.70
N VAL A 115 7.62 4.67 -3.53
CA VAL A 115 8.63 4.45 -4.56
C VAL A 115 9.41 3.19 -4.22
N ALA A 116 9.30 2.19 -5.08
CA ALA A 116 10.07 0.96 -4.95
C ALA A 116 11.53 1.17 -5.34
N ASP A 117 12.39 0.24 -4.93
CA ASP A 117 13.79 0.20 -5.36
C ASP A 117 13.95 -0.19 -6.85
N SER A 118 12.97 -0.90 -7.40
CA SER A 118 12.98 -1.33 -8.80
C SER A 118 11.58 -1.34 -9.42
N PRO A 119 11.47 -1.15 -10.74
CA PRO A 119 10.18 -1.16 -11.43
C PRO A 119 9.51 -2.55 -11.37
N ASP A 120 10.29 -3.63 -11.32
CA ASP A 120 9.78 -4.98 -11.11
C ASP A 120 9.11 -5.14 -9.74
N THR A 121 9.74 -4.58 -8.68
CA THR A 121 9.15 -4.57 -7.34
C THR A 121 7.87 -3.75 -7.33
N ALA A 122 7.87 -2.57 -7.97
CA ALA A 122 6.69 -1.72 -8.06
C ALA A 122 5.52 -2.41 -8.76
N ARG A 123 5.78 -3.10 -9.88
CA ARG A 123 4.78 -3.90 -10.61
C ARG A 123 4.24 -5.04 -9.75
N LYS A 124 5.13 -5.84 -9.18
CA LYS A 124 4.77 -6.99 -8.33
C LYS A 124 3.90 -6.56 -7.14
N TRP A 125 4.24 -5.45 -6.48
CA TRP A 125 3.46 -4.90 -5.37
C TRP A 125 2.13 -4.30 -5.84
N THR A 126 2.11 -3.61 -6.98
CA THR A 126 0.87 -3.07 -7.58
C THR A 126 -0.13 -4.18 -7.87
N GLU A 127 0.31 -5.28 -8.49
CA GLU A 127 -0.53 -6.45 -8.78
C GLU A 127 -0.99 -7.16 -7.50
N GLY A 128 -0.07 -7.34 -6.56
CA GLY A 128 -0.37 -7.91 -5.23
C GLY A 128 -1.46 -7.12 -4.52
N LEU A 129 -1.29 -5.81 -4.36
CA LEU A 129 -2.26 -4.93 -3.70
C LEU A 129 -3.61 -4.95 -4.42
N ARG A 130 -3.63 -4.89 -5.76
CA ARG A 130 -4.88 -4.98 -6.56
C ARG A 130 -5.65 -6.27 -6.31
N SER A 131 -4.95 -7.38 -6.09
CA SER A 131 -5.61 -8.65 -5.79
C SER A 131 -6.36 -8.65 -4.44
N VAL A 132 -5.88 -7.83 -3.48
CA VAL A 132 -6.34 -7.80 -2.08
C VAL A 132 -7.43 -6.75 -1.84
N ILE A 133 -7.29 -5.52 -2.36
CA ILE A 133 -8.14 -4.36 -1.99
C ILE A 133 -9.64 -4.51 -2.29
N HIS A 134 -10.01 -5.36 -3.24
CA HIS A 134 -11.41 -5.65 -3.56
C HIS A 134 -11.86 -7.02 -3.01
N ASN A 135 -11.45 -7.36 -1.79
CA ASN A 135 -11.98 -8.53 -1.10
C ASN A 135 -13.37 -8.23 -0.50
N PHE A 136 -14.40 -8.16 -1.36
CA PHE A 136 -15.78 -7.90 -0.92
C PHE A 136 -16.30 -8.92 0.10
N ARG A 137 -15.75 -10.14 0.12
CA ARG A 137 -16.11 -11.17 1.11
C ARG A 137 -15.58 -10.84 2.50
N ALA A 138 -14.36 -10.27 2.59
CA ALA A 138 -13.80 -9.76 3.84
C ALA A 138 -14.65 -8.63 4.44
N ASN A 139 -15.35 -7.85 3.62
CA ASN A 139 -16.27 -6.81 4.10
C ASN A 139 -17.58 -7.36 4.67
N ASN A 140 -17.89 -8.65 4.44
CA ASN A 140 -19.12 -9.31 4.86
C ASN A 140 -18.85 -10.46 5.85
N VAL A 141 -17.71 -10.42 6.55
CA VAL A 141 -17.38 -11.42 7.58
C VAL A 141 -18.20 -11.21 8.85
N CYS A 142 -18.40 -12.27 9.60
CA CYS A 142 -19.15 -12.19 10.85
C CYS A 142 -18.39 -11.36 11.91
N PRO A 143 -19.08 -10.83 12.94
CA PRO A 143 -18.45 -10.02 13.99
C PRO A 143 -17.24 -10.69 14.66
N MET A 144 -17.28 -12.01 14.85
CA MET A 144 -16.16 -12.79 15.40
C MET A 144 -14.88 -12.69 14.56
N THR A 145 -15.00 -12.60 13.23
CA THR A 145 -13.85 -12.41 12.34
C THR A 145 -13.40 -10.95 12.32
N CYS A 146 -14.33 -9.99 12.44
CA CYS A 146 -13.96 -8.58 12.61
C CYS A 146 -13.11 -8.35 13.86
N LEU A 147 -13.34 -9.10 14.95
CA LEU A 147 -12.52 -9.03 16.17
C LEU A 147 -11.07 -9.52 15.97
N LYS A 148 -10.77 -10.20 14.87
CA LYS A 148 -9.39 -10.58 14.49
C LYS A 148 -8.65 -9.46 13.74
N LYS A 149 -9.33 -8.40 13.32
CA LYS A 149 -8.69 -7.15 12.90
C LYS A 149 -8.14 -6.48 14.17
N GLN A 150 -6.86 -6.70 14.49
CA GLN A 150 -6.16 -6.06 15.61
C GLN A 150 -4.90 -5.38 15.10
#